data_AF-A0A3D3XLC4-F1
#
_entry.id   AF-A0A3D3XLC4-F1
#
_cell.length_a   1.000
_cell.length_b   1.000
_cell.length_c   1.000
_cell.angle_alpha   90.00
_cell.angle_beta   90.00
_cell.angle_gamma   90.00
#
_symmetry.space_group_name_H-M   'P 1'
#
loop_
_entity.id
_entity.type
_entity.pdbx_description
1 polymer ?
#
loop_
_entity_poly.entity_id
_entity_poly.type
_entity_poly.pdbx_seq_one_letter_code
_entity_poly.pdbx_strand_id
1 'polypeptide(L)'
;MAKILTAGQSISTLEKLRQTMEELGGREKALIASRDRELKSIQQKYALENARFKRQAEAETQKAMEALNEERIRLESHFALRKVRIDHAYENAQKALNEAAEQTRSQQKYENQKELLQANRAHDADLQSVDHVRKSFSAELSNETQRLENSGGLGWRVFKGYGNFRRWLRDGGQPSPGEVSFQDENALLESLKSQLTELESSLSFSVHNALARLFSFVSIWLILCCLGIGGAIVFLMPQVSDAIGATQNRILIGFGGMGGLVMIVYAMGYILARGAARSFVNSFANCTGLIEQCQLAANRSREDATASAREVLQTIESRLEAAWLDADVSATEQCERGLNKLLPQRNRLMARHESMLATALKRLSESRPSGLDNGNFAFHEKDEKGETDQQALQTEVIRRFDQEIGDVCSDWNRLIPAWCSDLNTSREAVRQMEQTWNTASTQGWEVPLSGEPAGCFAQITIDWKEFAPSVPTDSSMHLPKGACLQVPMVFKMPLGESVLFESEGPAPEQIIEAINHTALELLLTAPAGRMRFTLIDPVGLGKNFAGLMHLADYDDQLINRRIWTQPNQIEQCLFDLTEHMEKVTQMYLRNEYDTLAEYN
;
A
#
# COMPACT_ATOMS: atom_id res chain seq x y z
N MET A 1 85.10 62.53 19.63
CA MET A 1 85.33 61.23 20.27
C MET A 1 84.06 60.41 20.16
N ALA A 2 84.16 59.12 19.83
CA ALA A 2 83.01 58.23 19.81
C ALA A 2 82.39 58.12 21.23
N LYS A 3 81.06 57.96 21.31
CA LYS A 3 80.32 57.90 22.57
C LYS A 3 80.58 56.55 23.25
N ILE A 4 81.35 56.56 24.35
CA ILE A 4 81.57 55.41 25.23
C ILE A 4 80.60 55.53 26.40
N LEU A 5 79.80 54.48 26.62
CA LEU A 5 78.86 54.36 27.75
C LEU A 5 79.57 53.79 28.98
N THR A 6 79.23 54.29 30.18
CA THR A 6 79.68 53.67 31.43
C THR A 6 78.97 52.34 31.67
N ALA A 7 79.50 51.49 32.57
CA ALA A 7 78.83 50.23 32.95
C ALA A 7 77.37 50.45 33.39
N GLY A 8 77.08 51.39 34.28
CA GLY A 8 75.71 51.74 34.69
C GLY A 8 74.82 52.21 33.53
N GLN A 9 75.35 53.03 32.61
CA GLN A 9 74.62 53.46 31.41
C GLN A 9 74.32 52.29 30.46
N SER A 10 75.29 51.38 30.27
CA SER A 10 75.13 50.17 29.46
C SER A 10 74.06 49.24 30.06
N ILE A 11 74.07 49.01 31.37
CA ILE A 11 73.06 48.20 32.07
C ILE A 11 71.68 48.85 31.95
N SER A 12 71.55 50.16 32.20
CA SER A 12 70.28 50.87 32.07
C SER A 12 69.73 50.80 30.64
N THR A 13 70.60 50.88 29.63
CA THR A 13 70.23 50.76 28.22
C THR A 13 69.77 49.34 27.88
N LEU A 14 70.44 48.32 28.42
CA LEU A 14 70.03 46.92 28.29
C LEU A 14 68.67 46.67 28.95
N GLU A 15 68.43 47.21 30.13
CA GLU A 15 67.16 47.02 30.83
C GLU A 15 65.99 47.67 30.07
N LYS A 16 66.20 48.88 29.53
CA LYS A 16 65.23 49.54 28.63
C LYS A 16 64.99 48.76 27.34
N LEU A 17 66.05 48.20 26.75
CA LEU A 17 65.94 47.33 25.57
C LEU A 17 65.07 46.11 25.89
N ARG A 18 65.35 45.40 26.99
CA ARG A 18 64.56 44.23 27.42
C ARG A 18 63.09 44.59 27.63
N GLN A 19 62.81 45.65 28.40
CA GLN A 19 61.45 46.10 28.67
C GLN A 19 60.70 46.46 27.39
N THR A 20 61.36 47.14 26.44
CA THR A 20 60.76 47.48 25.15
C THR A 20 60.43 46.22 24.34
N MET A 21 61.32 45.23 24.31
CA MET A 21 61.08 43.96 23.62
C MET A 21 59.90 43.19 24.24
N GLU A 22 59.83 43.12 25.57
CA GLU A 22 58.74 42.44 26.29
C GLU A 22 57.39 43.13 26.08
N GLU A 23 57.35 44.47 26.13
CA GLU A 23 56.11 45.23 25.90
C GLU A 23 55.59 45.02 24.48
N LEU A 24 56.44 45.20 23.47
CA LEU A 24 56.03 45.07 22.07
C LEU A 24 55.66 43.62 21.72
N GLY A 25 56.43 42.63 22.17
CA GLY A 25 56.10 41.22 21.98
C GLY A 25 54.84 40.79 22.74
N GLY A 26 54.56 41.39 23.91
CA GLY A 26 53.31 41.21 24.64
C GLY A 26 52.11 41.79 23.89
N ARG A 27 52.25 42.99 23.33
CA ARG A 27 51.22 43.64 22.51
C ARG A 27 50.91 42.83 21.25
N GLU A 28 51.93 42.34 20.53
CA GLU A 28 51.74 41.45 19.38
C GLU A 28 50.89 40.23 19.74
N LYS A 29 51.27 39.49 20.80
CA LYS A 29 50.54 38.29 21.25
C LYS A 29 49.09 38.63 21.61
N ALA A 30 48.86 39.76 22.27
CA ALA A 30 47.51 40.21 22.63
C ALA A 30 46.65 40.53 21.40
N LEU A 31 47.23 41.21 20.40
CA LEU A 31 46.56 41.53 19.14
C LEU A 31 46.18 40.27 18.35
N ILE A 32 47.11 39.32 18.22
CA ILE A 32 46.86 38.03 17.55
C ILE A 32 45.72 37.29 18.25
N ALA A 33 45.78 37.18 19.59
CA ALA A 33 44.74 36.52 20.37
C ALA A 33 43.39 37.25 20.31
N SER A 34 43.37 38.58 20.18
CA SER A 34 42.13 39.35 20.01
C SER A 34 41.50 39.10 18.64
N ARG A 35 42.28 39.21 17.56
CA ARG A 35 41.86 38.91 16.18
C ARG A 35 41.25 37.51 16.08
N ASP A 36 41.96 36.50 16.58
CA ASP A 36 41.52 35.10 16.46
C ASP A 36 40.21 34.85 17.23
N ARG A 37 40.05 35.47 18.41
CA ARG A 37 38.78 35.40 19.17
C ARG A 37 37.64 36.07 18.43
N GLU A 38 37.87 37.26 17.86
CA GLU A 38 36.84 37.99 17.12
C GLU A 38 36.42 37.25 15.84
N LEU A 39 37.38 36.79 15.03
CA LEU A 39 37.11 36.01 13.81
C LEU A 39 36.31 34.74 14.13
N LYS A 40 36.70 34.01 15.19
CA LYS A 40 35.98 32.82 15.65
C LYS A 40 34.56 33.16 16.10
N SER A 41 34.37 34.28 16.79
CA SER A 41 33.04 34.72 17.24
C SER A 41 32.11 35.06 16.07
N ILE A 42 32.64 35.70 15.02
CA ILE A 42 31.90 36.03 13.79
C ILE A 42 31.46 34.74 13.10
N GLN A 43 32.39 33.79 12.91
CA GLN A 43 32.08 32.48 12.30
C GLN A 43 31.02 31.71 13.09
N GLN A 44 31.12 31.67 14.42
CA GLN A 44 30.15 30.97 15.27
C GLN A 44 28.75 31.60 15.22
N LYS A 45 28.65 32.92 15.24
CA LYS A 45 27.36 33.63 15.12
C LYS A 45 26.70 33.34 13.78
N TYR A 46 27.46 33.46 12.67
CA TYR A 46 26.96 33.15 11.34
C TYR A 46 26.47 31.70 11.24
N ALA A 47 27.28 30.74 11.69
CA ALA A 47 26.92 29.32 11.64
C ALA A 47 25.62 29.03 12.43
N LEU A 48 25.44 29.67 13.60
CA LEU A 48 24.24 29.52 14.41
C LEU A 48 22.99 30.12 13.72
N GLU A 49 23.11 31.31 13.14
CA GLU A 49 22.02 31.98 12.44
C GLU A 49 21.64 31.22 11.16
N ASN A 50 22.61 30.81 10.36
CA ASN A 50 22.40 30.03 9.14
C ASN A 50 21.75 28.68 9.46
N ALA A 51 22.22 27.98 10.51
CA ALA A 51 21.59 26.74 10.96
C ALA A 51 20.13 26.93 11.41
N ARG A 52 19.80 28.07 12.04
CA ARG A 52 18.41 28.39 12.41
C ARG A 52 17.54 28.64 11.18
N PHE A 53 18.02 29.42 10.22
CA PHE A 53 17.28 29.68 8.98
C PHE A 53 17.10 28.42 8.14
N LYS A 54 18.14 27.59 8.01
CA LYS A 54 18.06 26.31 7.33
C LYS A 54 16.98 25.41 7.92
N ARG A 55 16.94 25.28 9.25
CA ARG A 55 15.89 24.49 9.93
C ARG A 55 14.49 25.05 9.70
N GLN A 56 14.32 26.38 9.63
CA GLN A 56 13.03 26.99 9.33
C GLN A 56 12.59 26.70 7.90
N ALA A 57 13.48 26.85 6.91
CA ALA A 57 13.20 26.54 5.52
C ALA A 57 12.90 25.03 5.31
N GLU A 58 13.67 24.15 5.94
CA GLU A 58 13.41 22.70 5.95
C GLU A 58 12.05 22.36 6.58
N ALA A 59 11.66 23.03 7.67
CA ALA A 59 10.36 22.82 8.29
C ALA A 59 9.19 23.31 7.40
N GLU A 60 9.35 24.44 6.69
CA GLU A 60 8.34 24.96 5.76
C GLU A 60 8.18 24.07 4.53
N THR A 61 9.29 23.63 3.94
CA THR A 61 9.29 22.67 2.81
C THR A 61 8.66 21.33 3.21
N GLN A 62 9.00 20.82 4.40
CA GLN A 62 8.40 19.60 4.93
C GLN A 62 6.88 19.73 5.11
N LYS A 63 6.40 20.83 5.71
CA LYS A 63 4.95 21.10 5.83
C LYS A 63 4.25 21.16 4.48
N ALA A 64 4.89 21.78 3.48
CA ALA A 64 4.33 21.84 2.13
C ALA A 64 4.28 20.45 1.46
N MET A 65 5.29 19.60 1.66
CA MET A 65 5.29 18.21 1.19
C MET A 65 4.20 17.36 1.86
N GLU A 66 4.03 17.51 3.18
CA GLU A 66 3.00 16.82 3.96
C GLU A 66 1.60 17.18 3.47
N ALA A 67 1.32 18.48 3.26
CA ALA A 67 0.04 18.94 2.73
C ALA A 67 -0.27 18.36 1.34
N LEU A 68 0.74 18.30 0.44
CA LEU A 68 0.58 17.71 -0.89
C LEU A 68 0.32 16.20 -0.80
N ASN A 69 1.03 15.50 0.08
CA ASN A 69 0.83 14.07 0.29
C ASN A 69 -0.56 13.75 0.89
N GLU A 70 -1.04 14.56 1.83
CA GLU A 70 -2.41 14.44 2.35
C GLU A 70 -3.46 14.59 1.23
N GLU A 71 -3.29 15.59 0.36
CA GLU A 71 -4.20 15.81 -0.77
C GLU A 71 -4.15 14.64 -1.77
N ARG A 72 -2.96 14.07 -2.02
CA ARG A 72 -2.78 12.87 -2.83
C ARG A 72 -3.56 11.68 -2.26
N ILE A 73 -3.39 11.41 -0.96
CA ILE A 73 -4.08 10.32 -0.25
C ILE A 73 -5.61 10.52 -0.30
N ARG A 74 -6.10 11.76 -0.11
CA ARG A 74 -7.53 12.08 -0.23
C ARG A 74 -8.06 11.77 -1.63
N LEU A 75 -7.36 12.18 -2.68
CA LEU A 75 -7.74 11.86 -4.06
C LEU A 75 -7.75 10.35 -4.31
N GLU A 76 -6.67 9.63 -3.98
CA GLU A 76 -6.60 8.18 -4.16
C GLU A 76 -7.73 7.45 -3.43
N SER A 77 -8.03 7.83 -2.18
CA SER A 77 -9.12 7.24 -1.39
C SER A 77 -10.50 7.48 -2.02
N HIS A 78 -10.78 8.69 -2.51
CA HIS A 78 -12.04 9.02 -3.17
C HIS A 78 -12.23 8.19 -4.45
N PHE A 79 -11.16 8.03 -5.24
CA PHE A 79 -11.20 7.21 -6.45
C PHE A 79 -11.32 5.71 -6.14
N ALA A 80 -10.67 5.21 -5.08
CA ALA A 80 -10.80 3.82 -4.62
C ALA A 80 -12.25 3.49 -4.21
N LEU A 81 -12.91 4.38 -3.43
CA LEU A 81 -14.31 4.22 -3.04
C LEU A 81 -15.25 4.18 -4.25
N ARG A 82 -14.95 4.92 -5.32
CA ARG A 82 -15.74 4.88 -6.55
C ARG A 82 -15.50 3.60 -7.36
N LYS A 83 -14.28 3.06 -7.36
CA LYS A 83 -13.97 1.76 -7.99
C LYS A 83 -14.83 0.65 -7.38
N VAL A 84 -14.85 0.56 -6.05
CA VAL A 84 -15.72 -0.39 -5.32
C VAL A 84 -17.19 -0.23 -5.70
N ARG A 85 -17.70 1.00 -5.83
CA ARG A 85 -19.08 1.25 -6.26
C ARG A 85 -19.37 0.78 -7.69
N ILE A 86 -18.41 0.91 -8.61
CA ILE A 86 -18.54 0.42 -10.00
C ILE A 86 -18.61 -1.11 -10.00
N ASP A 87 -17.75 -1.78 -9.23
CA ASP A 87 -17.75 -3.23 -9.12
C ASP A 87 -19.05 -3.75 -8.48
N HIS A 88 -19.52 -3.13 -7.40
CA HIS A 88 -20.80 -3.48 -6.77
C HIS A 88 -22.00 -3.30 -7.71
N ALA A 89 -22.00 -2.23 -8.51
CA ALA A 89 -23.06 -2.00 -9.50
C ALA A 89 -23.06 -3.07 -10.60
N TYR A 90 -21.87 -3.53 -11.02
CA TYR A 90 -21.74 -4.63 -11.98
C TYR A 90 -22.26 -5.95 -11.41
N GLU A 91 -21.89 -6.31 -10.18
CA GLU A 91 -22.38 -7.50 -9.50
C GLU A 91 -23.90 -7.49 -9.33
N ASN A 92 -24.47 -6.35 -8.92
CA ASN A 92 -25.92 -6.21 -8.78
C ASN A 92 -26.64 -6.34 -10.12
N ALA A 93 -26.10 -5.76 -11.19
CA ALA A 93 -26.66 -5.91 -12.54
C ALA A 93 -26.59 -7.37 -13.05
N GLN A 94 -25.51 -8.09 -12.73
CA GLN A 94 -25.39 -9.51 -13.05
C GLN A 94 -26.42 -10.35 -12.29
N LYS A 95 -26.62 -10.10 -10.99
CA LYS A 95 -27.65 -10.78 -10.20
C LYS A 95 -29.05 -10.53 -10.76
N ALA A 96 -29.39 -9.28 -11.07
CA ALA A 96 -30.69 -8.92 -11.63
C ALA A 96 -30.99 -9.61 -12.98
N LEU A 97 -29.98 -9.78 -13.85
CA LEU A 97 -30.15 -10.53 -15.11
C LEU A 97 -30.40 -12.02 -14.87
N ASN A 98 -29.67 -12.63 -13.92
CA ASN A 98 -29.88 -14.03 -13.56
C ASN A 98 -31.27 -14.26 -12.94
N GLU A 99 -31.69 -13.38 -12.03
CA GLU A 99 -33.03 -13.42 -11.41
C GLU A 99 -34.14 -13.25 -12.45
N ALA A 100 -33.99 -12.35 -13.42
CA ALA A 100 -34.97 -12.17 -14.50
C ALA A 100 -35.10 -13.44 -15.39
N ALA A 101 -33.98 -14.11 -15.69
CA ALA A 101 -33.99 -15.37 -16.43
C ALA A 101 -34.67 -16.49 -15.63
N GLU A 102 -34.41 -16.58 -14.33
CA GLU A 102 -35.03 -17.55 -13.44
C GLU A 102 -36.53 -17.29 -13.22
N GLN A 103 -36.94 -16.02 -13.18
CA GLN A 103 -38.34 -15.62 -13.12
C GLN A 103 -39.11 -16.05 -14.38
N THR A 104 -38.50 -15.87 -15.56
CA THR A 104 -39.09 -16.30 -16.84
C THR A 104 -39.31 -17.81 -16.88
N ARG A 105 -38.32 -18.59 -16.45
CA ARG A 105 -38.43 -20.06 -16.30
C ARG A 105 -39.53 -20.44 -15.31
N SER A 106 -39.55 -19.81 -14.13
CA SER A 106 -40.52 -20.11 -13.08
C SER A 106 -41.95 -19.83 -13.53
N GLN A 107 -42.17 -18.73 -14.26
CA GLN A 107 -43.47 -18.36 -14.80
C GLN A 107 -43.95 -19.36 -15.85
N GLN A 108 -43.09 -19.77 -16.80
CA GLN A 108 -43.46 -20.78 -17.79
C GLN A 108 -43.77 -22.13 -17.16
N LYS A 109 -42.99 -22.55 -16.14
CA LYS A 109 -43.23 -23.79 -15.40
C LYS A 109 -44.61 -23.80 -14.73
N TYR A 110 -45.01 -22.67 -14.14
CA TYR A 110 -46.30 -22.52 -13.50
C TYR A 110 -47.46 -22.62 -14.50
N GLU A 111 -47.39 -21.90 -15.64
CA GLU A 111 -48.44 -21.98 -16.67
C GLU A 111 -48.54 -23.40 -17.25
N ASN A 112 -47.41 -24.07 -17.52
CA ASN A 112 -47.41 -25.45 -17.98
C ASN A 112 -48.07 -26.41 -16.97
N GLN A 113 -47.80 -26.27 -15.68
CA GLN A 113 -48.44 -27.10 -14.63
C GLN A 113 -49.95 -26.86 -14.56
N LYS A 114 -50.38 -25.61 -14.69
CA LYS A 114 -51.79 -25.23 -14.68
C LYS A 114 -52.54 -25.79 -15.88
N GLU A 115 -51.99 -25.66 -17.10
CA GLU A 115 -52.59 -26.20 -18.32
C GLU A 115 -52.64 -27.73 -18.29
N LEU A 116 -51.57 -28.41 -17.84
CA LEU A 116 -51.55 -29.87 -17.70
C LEU A 116 -52.63 -30.36 -16.73
N LEU A 117 -52.84 -29.66 -15.62
CA LEU A 117 -53.86 -30.00 -14.64
C LEU A 117 -55.28 -29.80 -15.18
N GLN A 118 -55.50 -28.78 -16.01
CA GLN A 118 -56.77 -28.58 -16.72
C GLN A 118 -57.02 -29.67 -17.77
N ALA A 119 -56.00 -30.03 -18.54
CA ALA A 119 -56.08 -31.07 -19.55
C ALA A 119 -56.37 -32.45 -18.95
N ASN A 120 -55.72 -32.81 -17.84
CA ASN A 120 -56.00 -34.05 -17.11
C ASN A 120 -57.44 -34.10 -16.57
N ARG A 121 -57.95 -32.98 -16.02
CA ARG A 121 -59.36 -32.90 -15.59
C ARG A 121 -60.36 -33.07 -16.74
N ALA A 122 -60.06 -32.49 -17.90
CA ALA A 122 -60.89 -32.66 -19.09
C ALA A 122 -60.88 -34.10 -19.59
N HIS A 123 -59.69 -34.73 -19.63
CA HIS A 123 -59.54 -36.15 -19.98
C HIS A 123 -60.34 -37.08 -19.07
N ASP A 124 -60.28 -36.88 -17.74
CA ASP A 124 -61.05 -37.66 -16.77
C ASP A 124 -62.57 -37.47 -16.96
N ALA A 125 -63.02 -36.24 -17.26
CA ALA A 125 -64.42 -35.95 -17.53
C ALA A 125 -64.92 -36.61 -18.82
N ASP A 126 -64.10 -36.62 -19.88
CA ASP A 126 -64.42 -37.27 -21.15
C ASP A 126 -64.55 -38.79 -20.96
N LEU A 127 -63.63 -39.43 -20.21
CA LEU A 127 -63.73 -40.86 -19.89
C LEU A 127 -64.99 -41.21 -19.10
N GLN A 128 -65.36 -40.38 -18.12
CA GLN A 128 -66.61 -40.57 -17.35
C GLN A 128 -67.86 -40.43 -18.23
N SER A 129 -67.85 -39.51 -19.18
CA SER A 129 -68.97 -39.32 -20.12
C SER A 129 -69.16 -40.53 -21.03
N VAL A 130 -68.06 -41.10 -21.54
CA VAL A 130 -68.06 -42.33 -22.37
C VAL A 130 -68.59 -43.53 -21.56
N ASP A 131 -68.16 -43.69 -20.31
CA ASP A 131 -68.65 -44.74 -19.43
C ASP A 131 -70.14 -44.59 -19.08
N HIS A 132 -70.63 -43.36 -18.93
CA HIS A 132 -72.05 -43.09 -18.67
C HIS A 132 -72.93 -43.49 -19.86
N VAL A 133 -72.55 -43.06 -21.08
CA VAL A 133 -73.27 -43.40 -22.33
C VAL A 133 -73.37 -44.92 -22.53
N ARG A 134 -72.29 -45.65 -22.22
CA ARG A 134 -72.27 -47.12 -22.30
C ARG A 134 -73.23 -47.76 -21.29
N LYS A 135 -73.26 -47.27 -20.05
CA LYS A 135 -74.16 -47.80 -19.01
C LYS A 135 -75.63 -47.62 -19.41
N SER A 136 -76.01 -46.46 -19.93
CA SER A 136 -77.38 -46.25 -20.44
C SER A 136 -77.70 -47.18 -21.62
N PHE A 137 -76.78 -47.30 -22.59
CA PHE A 137 -77.00 -48.14 -23.77
C PHE A 137 -77.15 -49.63 -23.43
N SER A 138 -76.27 -50.15 -22.57
CA SER A 138 -76.33 -51.55 -22.13
C SER A 138 -77.59 -51.88 -21.31
N ALA A 139 -78.09 -50.93 -20.51
CA ALA A 139 -79.34 -51.09 -19.78
C ALA A 139 -80.56 -51.18 -20.73
N GLU A 140 -80.60 -50.34 -21.76
CA GLU A 140 -81.66 -50.40 -22.78
C GLU A 140 -81.61 -51.70 -23.59
N LEU A 141 -80.43 -52.11 -24.05
CA LEU A 141 -80.27 -53.35 -24.80
C LEU A 141 -80.69 -54.57 -23.98
N SER A 142 -80.36 -54.60 -22.68
CA SER A 142 -80.76 -55.67 -21.76
C SER A 142 -82.27 -55.74 -21.53
N ASN A 143 -82.99 -54.62 -21.60
CA ASN A 143 -84.44 -54.60 -21.47
C ASN A 143 -85.10 -55.21 -22.72
N GLU A 144 -84.60 -54.88 -23.90
CA GLU A 144 -85.12 -55.41 -25.16
C GLU A 144 -84.78 -56.89 -25.38
N THR A 145 -83.61 -57.37 -24.92
CA THR A 145 -83.30 -58.81 -24.93
C THR A 145 -84.29 -59.60 -24.06
N GLN A 146 -84.65 -59.08 -22.89
CA GLN A 146 -85.64 -59.69 -21.99
C GLN A 146 -87.04 -59.75 -22.64
N ARG A 147 -87.43 -58.71 -23.39
CA ARG A 147 -88.68 -58.70 -24.16
C ARG A 147 -88.71 -59.79 -25.23
N LEU A 148 -87.59 -60.01 -25.93
CA LEU A 148 -87.47 -61.08 -26.92
C LEU A 148 -87.62 -62.47 -26.30
N GLU A 149 -86.98 -62.73 -25.16
CA GLU A 149 -87.09 -64.01 -24.44
C GLU A 149 -88.53 -64.33 -24.04
N ASN A 150 -89.26 -63.34 -23.52
CA ASN A 150 -90.67 -63.48 -23.13
C ASN A 150 -91.56 -63.85 -24.33
N SER A 151 -91.36 -63.18 -25.46
CA SER A 151 -92.07 -63.46 -26.71
C SER A 151 -91.72 -64.83 -27.30
N GLY A 152 -90.46 -65.25 -27.18
CA GLY A 152 -89.98 -66.60 -27.49
C GLY A 152 -90.72 -67.68 -26.69
N GLY A 153 -90.83 -67.49 -25.38
CA GLY A 153 -91.51 -68.43 -24.47
C GLY A 153 -93.03 -68.54 -24.72
N LEU A 154 -93.67 -67.47 -25.19
CA LEU A 154 -95.08 -67.50 -25.60
C LEU A 154 -95.27 -68.22 -26.94
N GLY A 155 -94.44 -67.92 -27.95
CA GLY A 155 -94.51 -68.61 -29.24
C GLY A 155 -94.25 -70.11 -29.13
N TRP A 156 -93.32 -70.51 -28.26
CA TRP A 156 -93.09 -71.93 -27.99
C TRP A 156 -94.33 -72.65 -27.46
N ARG A 157 -95.09 -72.04 -26.54
CA ARG A 157 -96.34 -72.63 -26.00
C ARG A 157 -97.42 -72.78 -27.05
N VAL A 158 -97.56 -71.83 -27.97
CA VAL A 158 -98.62 -71.82 -29.00
C VAL A 158 -98.35 -72.88 -30.08
N PHE A 159 -97.09 -73.02 -30.53
CA PHE A 159 -96.75 -73.85 -31.68
C PHE A 159 -96.14 -75.22 -31.33
N LYS A 160 -96.02 -75.59 -30.04
CA LYS A 160 -95.42 -76.86 -29.57
C LYS A 160 -96.03 -78.11 -30.19
N GLY A 161 -97.35 -78.13 -30.43
CA GLY A 161 -98.07 -79.27 -31.01
C GLY A 161 -97.79 -79.49 -32.50
N TYR A 162 -97.05 -78.58 -33.15
CA TYR A 162 -96.79 -78.61 -34.57
C TYR A 162 -95.44 -79.30 -34.86
N GLY A 163 -95.48 -80.50 -35.44
CA GLY A 163 -94.29 -81.37 -35.59
C GLY A 163 -93.10 -80.75 -36.33
N ASN A 164 -93.35 -79.84 -37.27
CA ASN A 164 -92.29 -79.15 -38.03
C ASN A 164 -91.76 -77.87 -37.36
N PHE A 165 -92.42 -77.34 -36.33
CA PHE A 165 -92.01 -76.09 -35.66
C PHE A 165 -90.65 -76.24 -34.98
N ARG A 166 -90.42 -77.37 -34.31
CA ARG A 166 -89.14 -77.67 -33.64
C ARG A 166 -87.98 -77.80 -34.63
N ARG A 167 -88.26 -78.23 -35.86
CA ARG A 167 -87.27 -78.30 -36.93
C ARG A 167 -86.99 -76.91 -37.51
N TRP A 168 -88.02 -76.08 -37.73
CA TRP A 168 -87.83 -74.70 -38.20
C TRP A 168 -87.12 -73.82 -37.18
N LEU A 169 -87.37 -73.97 -35.88
CA LEU A 169 -86.64 -73.21 -34.85
C LEU A 169 -85.15 -73.56 -34.81
N ARG A 170 -84.79 -74.78 -35.21
CA ARG A 170 -83.41 -75.25 -35.32
C ARG A 170 -82.76 -74.84 -36.65
N ASP A 171 -83.50 -74.95 -37.75
CA ASP A 171 -83.01 -74.66 -39.11
C ASP A 171 -83.08 -73.15 -39.44
N GLY A 172 -83.95 -72.39 -38.77
CA GLY A 172 -84.09 -70.93 -38.84
C GLY A 172 -83.06 -70.15 -38.01
N GLY A 173 -82.11 -70.86 -37.38
CA GLY A 173 -80.98 -70.28 -36.66
C GLY A 173 -79.83 -69.81 -37.56
N GLN A 174 -80.02 -69.71 -38.88
CA GLN A 174 -79.08 -69.00 -39.73
C GLN A 174 -79.63 -67.61 -40.04
N PRO A 175 -79.04 -66.53 -39.49
CA PRO A 175 -79.35 -65.19 -39.93
C PRO A 175 -79.11 -65.11 -41.44
N SER A 176 -80.08 -64.56 -42.17
CA SER A 176 -79.84 -64.17 -43.56
C SER A 176 -78.63 -63.24 -43.56
N PRO A 177 -77.63 -63.40 -44.44
CA PRO A 177 -76.52 -62.46 -44.56
C PRO A 177 -77.06 -61.16 -45.18
N GLY A 178 -77.82 -60.41 -44.38
CA GLY A 178 -78.07 -59.00 -44.63
C GLY A 178 -76.79 -58.27 -44.29
N GLU A 179 -76.28 -57.52 -45.27
CA GLU A 179 -75.19 -56.58 -45.10
C GLU A 179 -75.38 -55.80 -43.78
N VAL A 180 -74.37 -55.86 -42.91
CA VAL A 180 -74.30 -55.03 -41.72
C VAL A 180 -74.19 -53.59 -42.21
N SER A 181 -75.33 -52.93 -42.39
CA SER A 181 -75.37 -51.51 -42.64
C SER A 181 -74.86 -50.82 -41.38
N PHE A 182 -73.72 -50.13 -41.50
CA PHE A 182 -73.13 -49.32 -40.44
C PHE A 182 -74.07 -48.15 -40.13
N GLN A 183 -75.06 -48.42 -39.30
CA GLN A 183 -75.92 -47.43 -38.69
C GLN A 183 -75.47 -47.22 -37.24
N ASP A 184 -75.73 -46.01 -36.74
CA ASP A 184 -75.54 -45.59 -35.36
C ASP A 184 -76.06 -46.67 -34.38
N GLU A 185 -75.35 -46.88 -33.27
CA GLU A 185 -75.73 -47.85 -32.23
C GLU A 185 -77.18 -47.67 -31.78
N ASN A 186 -77.61 -46.41 -31.68
CA ASN A 186 -78.97 -46.05 -31.31
C ASN A 186 -79.98 -46.37 -32.44
N ALA A 187 -79.58 -46.24 -33.70
CA ALA A 187 -80.43 -46.59 -34.85
C ALA A 187 -80.62 -48.11 -34.96
N LEU A 188 -79.58 -48.90 -34.66
CA LEU A 188 -79.68 -50.37 -34.58
C LEU A 188 -80.60 -50.81 -33.44
N LEU A 189 -80.53 -50.14 -32.28
CA LEU A 189 -81.39 -50.41 -31.13
C LEU A 189 -82.85 -50.02 -31.38
N GLU A 190 -83.11 -48.95 -32.14
CA GLU A 190 -84.45 -48.54 -32.55
C GLU A 190 -85.05 -49.52 -33.59
N SER A 191 -84.23 -50.01 -34.52
CA SER A 191 -84.61 -51.07 -35.46
C SER A 191 -85.01 -52.36 -34.73
N LEU A 192 -84.25 -52.76 -33.70
CA LEU A 192 -84.58 -53.89 -32.83
C LEU A 192 -85.95 -53.72 -32.15
N LYS A 193 -86.21 -52.55 -31.55
CA LYS A 193 -87.49 -52.22 -30.90
C LYS A 193 -88.67 -52.35 -31.88
N SER A 194 -88.50 -51.89 -33.11
CA SER A 194 -89.55 -51.96 -34.14
C SER A 194 -89.91 -53.40 -34.52
N GLN A 195 -88.92 -54.26 -34.75
CA GLN A 195 -89.13 -55.67 -35.14
C GLN A 195 -89.69 -56.51 -33.99
N LEU A 196 -89.29 -56.22 -32.76
CA LEU A 196 -89.87 -56.85 -31.56
C LEU A 196 -91.36 -56.58 -31.42
N THR A 197 -91.79 -55.34 -31.71
CA THR A 197 -93.19 -54.93 -31.62
C THR A 197 -94.03 -55.61 -32.72
N GLU A 198 -93.48 -55.76 -33.92
CA GLU A 198 -94.11 -56.50 -35.02
C GLU A 198 -94.26 -58.00 -34.70
N LEU A 199 -93.25 -58.59 -34.05
CA LEU A 199 -93.26 -59.98 -33.59
C LEU A 199 -94.33 -60.23 -32.52
N GLU A 200 -94.44 -59.35 -31.52
CA GLU A 200 -95.47 -59.43 -30.46
C GLU A 200 -96.88 -59.32 -31.03
N SER A 201 -97.11 -58.40 -31.96
CA SER A 201 -98.42 -58.22 -32.60
C SER A 201 -98.85 -59.46 -33.41
N SER A 202 -97.94 -60.05 -34.18
CA SER A 202 -98.16 -61.28 -34.95
C SER A 202 -98.47 -62.49 -34.05
N LEU A 203 -97.88 -62.52 -32.86
CA LEU A 203 -98.14 -63.56 -31.87
C LEU A 203 -99.54 -63.44 -31.25
N SER A 204 -99.97 -62.23 -30.92
CA SER A 204 -101.25 -61.97 -30.24
C SER A 204 -102.46 -62.39 -31.06
N PHE A 205 -102.39 -62.21 -32.39
CA PHE A 205 -103.41 -62.66 -33.35
C PHE A 205 -103.50 -64.20 -33.39
N SER A 206 -102.34 -64.87 -33.36
CA SER A 206 -102.25 -66.33 -33.39
C SER A 206 -102.73 -66.98 -32.08
N VAL A 207 -102.54 -66.31 -30.95
CA VAL A 207 -103.02 -66.77 -29.64
C VAL A 207 -104.54 -66.81 -29.57
N HIS A 208 -105.27 -65.82 -30.11
CA HIS A 208 -106.73 -65.71 -29.96
C HIS A 208 -107.56 -66.66 -30.85
N ASN A 209 -106.94 -67.36 -31.80
CA ASN A 209 -107.64 -68.30 -32.68
C ASN A 209 -107.91 -69.64 -31.97
N ALA A 210 -109.12 -69.81 -31.40
CA ALA A 210 -109.52 -70.97 -30.60
C ALA A 210 -109.44 -72.31 -31.35
N LEU A 211 -109.67 -72.31 -32.66
CA LEU A 211 -109.57 -73.51 -33.51
C LEU A 211 -108.14 -74.07 -33.60
N ALA A 212 -107.11 -73.22 -33.55
CA ALA A 212 -105.71 -73.69 -33.57
C ALA A 212 -105.28 -74.29 -32.22
N ARG A 213 -105.86 -73.83 -31.11
CA ARG A 213 -105.58 -74.35 -29.76
C ARG A 213 -106.22 -75.71 -29.49
N LEU A 214 -107.45 -75.93 -29.96
CA LEU A 214 -108.20 -77.15 -29.63
C LEU A 214 -107.55 -78.41 -30.24
N PHE A 215 -106.92 -78.27 -31.41
CA PHE A 215 -106.24 -79.36 -32.11
C PHE A 215 -104.75 -79.54 -31.77
N SER A 216 -104.15 -78.67 -30.94
CA SER A 216 -102.79 -78.91 -30.41
C SER A 216 -102.79 -79.81 -29.17
N PHE A 217 -103.94 -79.98 -28.52
CA PHE A 217 -104.07 -80.69 -27.23
C PHE A 217 -104.78 -82.05 -27.33
N VAL A 218 -105.61 -82.29 -28.36
CA VAL A 218 -106.39 -83.54 -28.50
C VAL A 218 -106.10 -84.21 -29.86
N SER A 219 -105.58 -85.44 -29.83
CA SER A 219 -105.25 -86.21 -31.03
C SER A 219 -106.51 -86.56 -31.83
N ILE A 220 -106.52 -86.25 -33.13
CA ILE A 220 -107.68 -86.46 -34.00
C ILE A 220 -108.16 -87.92 -34.05
N TRP A 221 -107.22 -88.86 -33.83
CA TRP A 221 -107.53 -90.28 -33.75
C TRP A 221 -108.47 -90.63 -32.59
N LEU A 222 -108.40 -89.93 -31.46
CA LEU A 222 -109.30 -90.15 -30.32
C LEU A 222 -110.75 -89.75 -30.66
N ILE A 223 -110.92 -88.62 -31.36
CA ILE A 223 -112.26 -88.13 -31.75
C ILE A 223 -112.90 -89.08 -32.78
N LEU A 224 -112.11 -89.55 -33.75
CA LEU A 224 -112.57 -90.54 -34.74
C LEU A 224 -112.89 -91.90 -34.09
N CYS A 225 -112.10 -92.37 -33.13
CA CYS A 225 -112.39 -93.60 -32.38
C CYS A 225 -113.71 -93.49 -31.59
N CYS A 226 -113.96 -92.38 -30.90
CA CYS A 226 -115.21 -92.18 -30.15
C CYS A 226 -116.44 -92.20 -31.08
N LEU A 227 -116.35 -91.55 -32.25
CA LEU A 227 -117.42 -91.57 -33.26
C LEU A 227 -117.67 -92.98 -33.82
N GLY A 228 -116.60 -93.74 -34.07
CA GLY A 228 -116.69 -95.12 -34.56
C GLY A 228 -117.32 -96.09 -33.56
N ILE A 229 -116.96 -95.99 -32.28
CA ILE A 229 -117.53 -96.83 -31.21
C ILE A 229 -119.04 -96.54 -31.05
N GLY A 230 -119.43 -95.27 -31.05
CA GLY A 230 -120.84 -94.86 -30.97
C GLY A 230 -121.69 -95.43 -32.11
N GLY A 231 -121.17 -95.43 -33.33
CA GLY A 231 -121.84 -96.03 -34.50
C GLY A 231 -122.02 -97.55 -34.40
N ALA A 232 -121.05 -98.27 -33.85
CA ALA A 232 -121.09 -99.74 -33.74
C ALA A 232 -122.12 -100.25 -32.72
N ILE A 233 -122.28 -99.54 -31.59
CA ILE A 233 -123.21 -99.92 -30.52
C ILE A 233 -124.66 -99.90 -31.01
N VAL A 234 -125.03 -98.92 -31.82
CA VAL A 234 -126.39 -98.79 -32.36
C VAL A 234 -126.69 -99.89 -33.40
N PHE A 235 -125.68 -100.41 -34.09
CA PHE A 235 -125.87 -101.44 -35.11
C PHE A 235 -126.14 -102.84 -34.53
N LEU A 236 -125.52 -103.20 -33.41
CA LEU A 236 -125.64 -104.56 -32.82
C LEU A 236 -126.89 -104.78 -31.95
N MET A 237 -127.61 -103.74 -31.52
CA MET A 237 -128.81 -103.86 -30.68
C MET A 237 -130.06 -103.32 -31.39
N PRO A 238 -130.87 -104.18 -32.06
CA PRO A 238 -132.05 -103.75 -32.83
C PRO A 238 -133.12 -103.04 -32.00
N GLN A 239 -133.17 -103.29 -30.68
CA GLN A 239 -134.08 -102.59 -29.76
C GLN A 239 -133.80 -101.09 -29.67
N VAL A 240 -132.53 -100.67 -29.85
CA VAL A 240 -132.14 -99.26 -29.83
C VAL A 240 -132.52 -98.58 -31.15
N SER A 241 -132.47 -99.28 -32.29
CA SER A 241 -132.95 -98.71 -33.56
C SER A 241 -134.47 -98.49 -33.59
N ASP A 242 -135.25 -99.38 -32.97
CA ASP A 242 -136.72 -99.21 -32.89
C ASP A 242 -137.12 -98.04 -31.97
N ALA A 243 -136.40 -97.84 -30.86
CA ALA A 243 -136.66 -96.73 -29.93
C ALA A 243 -136.41 -95.35 -30.56
N ILE A 244 -135.50 -95.28 -31.55
CA ILE A 244 -135.13 -94.02 -32.20
C ILE A 244 -135.95 -93.81 -33.50
N GLY A 245 -136.87 -94.74 -33.84
CA GLY A 245 -137.80 -94.60 -34.96
C GLY A 245 -137.12 -94.45 -36.32
N ALA A 246 -135.89 -94.96 -36.45
CA ALA A 246 -135.05 -94.76 -37.62
C ALA A 246 -134.51 -96.10 -38.14
N THR A 247 -134.66 -96.32 -39.43
CA THR A 247 -134.12 -97.50 -40.11
C THR A 247 -132.59 -97.53 -40.01
N GLN A 248 -132.02 -98.71 -39.70
CA GLN A 248 -130.59 -98.93 -39.42
C GLN A 248 -129.64 -98.24 -40.42
N ASN A 249 -130.01 -98.13 -41.71
CA ASN A 249 -129.16 -97.50 -42.73
C ASN A 249 -129.00 -95.97 -42.60
N ARG A 250 -129.97 -95.24 -42.01
CA ARG A 250 -129.87 -93.76 -41.90
C ARG A 250 -128.89 -93.30 -40.82
N ILE A 251 -128.77 -94.06 -39.73
CA ILE A 251 -127.88 -93.69 -38.61
C ILE A 251 -126.40 -93.89 -39.02
N LEU A 252 -126.09 -94.94 -39.78
CA LEU A 252 -124.73 -95.22 -40.24
C LEU A 252 -124.20 -94.11 -41.17
N ILE A 253 -125.05 -93.56 -42.04
CA ILE A 253 -124.70 -92.44 -42.92
C ILE A 253 -124.44 -91.15 -42.10
N GLY A 254 -125.19 -90.93 -41.03
CA GLY A 254 -125.02 -89.78 -40.14
C GLY A 254 -123.67 -89.74 -39.42
N PHE A 255 -123.21 -90.87 -38.87
CA PHE A 255 -121.90 -90.95 -38.23
C PHE A 255 -120.74 -90.82 -39.22
N GLY A 256 -120.88 -91.36 -40.43
CA GLY A 256 -119.91 -91.18 -41.52
C GLY A 256 -119.77 -89.71 -41.94
N GLY A 257 -120.87 -88.98 -42.06
CA GLY A 257 -120.87 -87.55 -42.39
C GLY A 257 -120.19 -86.68 -41.32
N MET A 258 -120.42 -86.98 -40.03
CA MET A 258 -119.82 -86.26 -38.91
C MET A 258 -118.28 -86.45 -38.86
N GLY A 259 -117.81 -87.69 -39.12
CA GLY A 259 -116.38 -87.98 -39.18
C GLY A 259 -115.66 -87.23 -40.30
N GLY A 260 -116.30 -87.11 -41.47
CA GLY A 260 -115.75 -86.32 -42.59
C GLY A 260 -115.63 -84.83 -42.27
N LEU A 261 -116.60 -84.26 -41.57
CA LEU A 261 -116.60 -82.83 -41.22
C LEU A 261 -115.48 -82.48 -40.22
N VAL A 262 -115.22 -83.35 -39.24
CA VAL A 262 -114.11 -83.17 -38.27
C VAL A 262 -112.75 -83.16 -38.97
N MET A 263 -112.54 -84.03 -39.97
CA MET A 263 -111.29 -84.08 -40.74
C MET A 263 -111.06 -82.82 -41.56
N ILE A 264 -112.11 -82.24 -42.16
CA ILE A 264 -112.01 -81.00 -42.93
C ILE A 264 -111.65 -79.82 -42.01
N VAL A 265 -112.30 -79.71 -40.85
CA VAL A 265 -112.02 -78.65 -39.87
C VAL A 265 -110.58 -78.75 -39.35
N TYR A 266 -110.07 -79.96 -39.11
CA TYR A 266 -108.67 -80.17 -38.71
C TYR A 266 -107.67 -79.79 -39.81
N ALA A 267 -107.91 -80.20 -41.06
CA ALA A 267 -107.06 -79.87 -42.18
C ALA A 267 -106.98 -78.35 -42.40
N MET A 268 -108.12 -77.65 -42.27
CA MET A 268 -108.19 -76.19 -42.32
C MET A 268 -107.37 -75.54 -41.20
N GLY A 269 -107.52 -76.02 -39.96
CA GLY A 269 -106.76 -75.53 -38.80
C GLY A 269 -105.24 -75.74 -38.94
N TYR A 270 -104.81 -76.85 -39.52
CA TYR A 270 -103.40 -77.18 -39.73
C TYR A 270 -102.72 -76.25 -40.74
N ILE A 271 -103.39 -75.89 -41.84
CA ILE A 271 -102.84 -75.02 -42.89
C ILE A 271 -102.66 -73.58 -42.38
N LEU A 272 -103.64 -73.04 -41.65
CA LEU A 272 -103.56 -71.70 -41.05
C LEU A 272 -102.43 -71.59 -40.01
N ALA A 273 -102.29 -72.60 -39.14
CA ALA A 273 -101.23 -72.63 -38.13
C ALA A 273 -99.82 -72.73 -38.74
N ARG A 274 -99.68 -73.38 -39.91
CA ARG A 274 -98.40 -73.51 -40.62
C ARG A 274 -97.80 -72.17 -41.04
N GLY A 275 -98.63 -71.26 -41.56
CA GLY A 275 -98.22 -69.94 -42.03
C GLY A 275 -97.73 -69.06 -40.88
N ALA A 276 -98.50 -69.01 -39.79
CA ALA A 276 -98.17 -68.25 -38.59
C ALA A 276 -96.88 -68.76 -37.91
N ALA A 277 -96.70 -70.07 -37.80
CA ALA A 277 -95.52 -70.67 -37.17
C ALA A 277 -94.21 -70.37 -37.90
N ARG A 278 -94.24 -70.30 -39.25
CA ARG A 278 -93.05 -70.01 -40.06
C ARG A 278 -92.66 -68.53 -40.02
N SER A 279 -93.64 -67.63 -40.03
CA SER A 279 -93.41 -66.19 -39.87
C SER A 279 -92.79 -65.87 -38.52
N PHE A 280 -93.28 -66.48 -37.43
CA PHE A 280 -92.72 -66.29 -36.09
C PHE A 280 -91.24 -66.68 -35.98
N VAL A 281 -90.85 -67.83 -36.53
CA VAL A 281 -89.45 -68.30 -36.45
C VAL A 281 -88.49 -67.35 -37.19
N ASN A 282 -88.87 -66.87 -38.37
CA ASN A 282 -88.03 -65.95 -39.14
C ASN A 282 -87.87 -64.59 -38.43
N SER A 283 -88.97 -64.02 -37.91
CA SER A 283 -88.91 -62.76 -37.17
C SER A 283 -88.11 -62.89 -35.87
N PHE A 284 -88.19 -64.04 -35.18
CA PHE A 284 -87.43 -64.30 -33.96
C PHE A 284 -85.93 -64.39 -34.23
N ALA A 285 -85.51 -65.07 -35.31
CA ALA A 285 -84.11 -65.19 -35.70
C ALA A 285 -83.48 -63.83 -36.11
N ASN A 286 -84.24 -62.98 -36.81
CA ASN A 286 -83.78 -61.63 -37.17
C ASN A 286 -83.55 -60.75 -35.93
N CYS A 287 -84.46 -60.79 -34.94
CA CYS A 287 -84.28 -60.06 -33.69
C CYS A 287 -83.05 -60.53 -32.90
N THR A 288 -82.75 -61.85 -32.89
CA THR A 288 -81.53 -62.36 -32.25
C THR A 288 -80.25 -61.89 -32.94
N GLY A 289 -80.23 -61.80 -34.28
CA GLY A 289 -79.07 -61.30 -35.02
C GLY A 289 -78.84 -59.79 -34.82
N LEU A 290 -79.91 -59.00 -34.68
CA LEU A 290 -79.80 -57.56 -34.41
C LEU A 290 -79.23 -57.26 -33.02
N ILE A 291 -79.50 -58.09 -32.01
CA ILE A 291 -78.91 -57.93 -30.66
C ILE A 291 -77.38 -58.06 -30.73
N GLU A 292 -76.86 -59.04 -31.46
CA GLU A 292 -75.42 -59.27 -31.62
C GLU A 292 -74.73 -58.09 -32.35
N GLN A 293 -75.39 -57.53 -33.37
CA GLN A 293 -74.90 -56.35 -34.09
C GLN A 293 -74.88 -55.09 -33.20
N CYS A 294 -75.89 -54.90 -32.35
CA CYS A 294 -75.91 -53.79 -31.37
C CYS A 294 -74.74 -53.88 -30.37
N GLN A 295 -74.38 -55.09 -29.91
CA GLN A 295 -73.27 -55.28 -28.97
C GLN A 295 -71.90 -55.00 -29.59
N LEU A 296 -71.71 -55.38 -30.86
CA LEU A 296 -70.45 -55.14 -31.57
C LEU A 296 -70.24 -53.66 -31.89
N ALA A 297 -71.29 -52.95 -32.28
CA ALA A 297 -71.23 -51.51 -32.50
C ALA A 297 -70.82 -50.77 -31.21
N ALA A 298 -71.53 -51.04 -30.09
CA ALA A 298 -71.29 -50.47 -28.75
C ALA A 298 -69.85 -50.54 -28.25
N ASN A 299 -69.17 -51.65 -28.52
CA ASN A 299 -67.79 -51.81 -28.09
C ASN A 299 -66.82 -50.96 -28.93
N ARG A 300 -67.11 -50.76 -30.21
CA ARG A 300 -66.27 -50.01 -31.15
C ARG A 300 -66.34 -48.50 -30.91
N SER A 301 -67.53 -47.93 -30.72
CA SER A 301 -67.68 -46.51 -30.37
C SER A 301 -66.93 -46.14 -29.10
N ARG A 302 -66.91 -47.05 -28.11
CA ARG A 302 -66.13 -46.87 -26.87
C ARG A 302 -64.63 -46.81 -27.14
N GLU A 303 -64.10 -47.74 -27.94
CA GLU A 303 -62.67 -47.78 -28.26
C GLU A 303 -62.26 -46.49 -28.99
N ASP A 304 -63.04 -46.07 -29.98
CA ASP A 304 -62.79 -44.84 -30.74
C ASP A 304 -62.85 -43.59 -29.83
N ALA A 305 -63.87 -43.47 -28.97
CA ALA A 305 -63.99 -42.33 -28.04
C ALA A 305 -62.86 -42.27 -27.01
N THR A 306 -62.42 -43.42 -26.47
CA THR A 306 -61.28 -43.46 -25.53
C THR A 306 -59.93 -43.20 -26.20
N ALA A 307 -59.78 -43.56 -27.48
CA ALA A 307 -58.59 -43.25 -28.27
C ALA A 307 -58.48 -41.74 -28.54
N SER A 308 -59.58 -41.10 -28.97
CA SER A 308 -59.62 -39.65 -29.21
C SER A 308 -59.32 -38.85 -27.94
N ALA A 309 -59.85 -39.26 -26.78
CA ALA A 309 -59.57 -38.58 -25.50
C ALA A 309 -58.08 -38.65 -25.09
N ARG A 310 -57.36 -39.71 -25.46
CA ARG A 310 -55.91 -39.85 -25.18
C ARG A 310 -55.05 -39.02 -26.13
N GLU A 311 -55.41 -38.97 -27.40
CA GLU A 311 -54.67 -38.22 -28.43
C GLU A 311 -54.66 -36.71 -28.14
N VAL A 312 -55.79 -36.18 -27.66
CA VAL A 312 -55.89 -34.77 -27.22
C VAL A 312 -54.93 -34.49 -26.05
N LEU A 313 -54.85 -35.38 -25.05
CA LEU A 313 -53.97 -35.19 -23.90
C LEU A 313 -52.48 -35.20 -24.31
N GLN A 314 -52.06 -36.15 -25.16
CA GLN A 314 -50.68 -36.23 -25.67
C GLN A 314 -50.27 -35.01 -26.53
N THR A 315 -51.22 -34.48 -27.29
CA THR A 315 -51.00 -33.25 -28.09
C THR A 315 -50.77 -32.04 -27.19
N ILE A 316 -51.48 -31.95 -26.07
CA ILE A 316 -51.28 -30.88 -25.08
C ILE A 316 -49.92 -31.07 -24.38
N GLU A 317 -49.57 -32.28 -23.94
CA GLU A 317 -48.29 -32.56 -23.28
C GLU A 317 -47.08 -32.17 -24.15
N SER A 318 -47.06 -32.60 -25.42
CA SER A 318 -45.98 -32.27 -26.36
C SER A 318 -45.86 -30.76 -26.65
N ARG A 319 -47.00 -30.06 -26.76
CA ARG A 319 -47.01 -28.59 -26.90
C ARG A 319 -46.42 -27.89 -25.66
N LEU A 320 -46.76 -28.35 -24.46
CA LEU A 320 -46.25 -27.79 -23.21
C LEU A 320 -44.74 -28.01 -23.06
N GLU A 321 -44.23 -29.17 -23.47
CA GLU A 321 -42.80 -29.47 -23.47
C GLU A 321 -42.02 -28.58 -24.45
N ALA A 322 -42.55 -28.37 -25.67
CA ALA A 322 -41.98 -27.44 -26.63
C ALA A 322 -41.96 -25.99 -26.12
N ALA A 323 -43.03 -25.54 -25.46
CA ALA A 323 -43.12 -24.20 -24.86
C ALA A 323 -42.13 -24.00 -23.70
N TRP A 324 -41.85 -25.05 -22.92
CA TRP A 324 -40.81 -25.01 -21.88
C TRP A 324 -39.41 -24.84 -22.48
N LEU A 325 -39.08 -25.62 -23.51
CA LEU A 325 -37.76 -25.58 -24.15
C LEU A 325 -37.49 -24.21 -24.80
N ASP A 326 -38.47 -23.65 -25.49
CA ASP A 326 -38.36 -22.32 -26.11
C ASP A 326 -38.17 -21.20 -25.07
N ALA A 327 -38.89 -21.27 -23.95
CA ALA A 327 -38.74 -20.32 -22.86
C ALA A 327 -37.37 -20.44 -22.16
N ASP A 328 -36.83 -21.65 -21.99
CA ASP A 328 -35.51 -21.86 -21.39
C ASP A 328 -34.38 -21.36 -22.29
N VAL A 329 -34.46 -21.62 -23.61
CA VAL A 329 -33.53 -21.07 -24.60
C VAL A 329 -33.62 -19.55 -24.64
N SER A 330 -34.82 -18.98 -24.67
CA SER A 330 -35.01 -17.53 -24.66
C SER A 330 -34.45 -16.86 -23.40
N ALA A 331 -34.65 -17.47 -22.22
CA ALA A 331 -34.13 -16.96 -20.96
C ALA A 331 -32.59 -17.00 -20.89
N THR A 332 -31.96 -18.07 -21.39
CA THR A 332 -30.50 -18.18 -21.45
C THR A 332 -29.89 -17.18 -22.43
N GLU A 333 -30.43 -17.06 -23.65
CA GLU A 333 -29.95 -16.09 -24.64
C GLU A 333 -30.06 -14.63 -24.15
N GLN A 334 -31.17 -14.27 -23.50
CA GLN A 334 -31.33 -12.92 -22.95
C GLN A 334 -30.32 -12.62 -21.85
N CYS A 335 -30.05 -13.58 -20.96
CA CYS A 335 -29.04 -13.45 -19.91
C CYS A 335 -27.64 -13.29 -20.51
N GLU A 336 -27.24 -14.15 -21.45
CA GLU A 336 -25.92 -14.08 -22.11
C GLU A 336 -25.73 -12.77 -22.88
N ARG A 337 -26.74 -12.32 -23.64
CA ARG A 337 -26.69 -11.02 -24.34
C ARG A 337 -26.56 -9.86 -23.36
N GLY A 338 -27.22 -9.92 -22.20
CA GLY A 338 -27.08 -8.94 -21.12
C GLY A 338 -25.66 -8.92 -20.56
N LEU A 339 -25.12 -10.09 -20.19
CA LEU A 339 -23.76 -10.23 -19.64
C LEU A 339 -22.67 -9.76 -20.61
N ASN A 340 -22.80 -10.13 -21.89
CA ASN A 340 -21.88 -9.71 -22.96
C ASN A 340 -21.86 -8.19 -23.18
N LYS A 341 -22.94 -7.47 -22.84
CA LYS A 341 -22.99 -6.01 -22.87
C LYS A 341 -22.42 -5.37 -21.59
N LEU A 342 -22.64 -5.98 -20.43
CA LEU A 342 -22.23 -5.42 -19.13
C LEU A 342 -20.72 -5.40 -18.94
N LEU A 343 -20.00 -6.46 -19.31
CA LEU A 343 -18.55 -6.55 -19.08
C LEU A 343 -17.75 -5.47 -19.84
N PRO A 344 -17.98 -5.22 -21.15
CA PRO A 344 -17.34 -4.12 -21.85
C PRO A 344 -17.70 -2.73 -21.28
N GLN A 345 -18.94 -2.54 -20.82
CA GLN A 345 -19.36 -1.28 -20.19
C GLN A 345 -18.61 -1.04 -18.88
N ARG A 346 -18.47 -2.05 -18.01
CA ARG A 346 -17.67 -1.97 -16.78
C ARG A 346 -16.22 -1.57 -17.09
N ASN A 347 -15.59 -2.26 -18.04
CA ASN A 347 -14.19 -2.00 -18.39
C ASN A 347 -13.98 -0.59 -18.95
N ARG A 348 -14.90 -0.08 -19.78
CA ARG A 348 -14.85 1.32 -20.27
C ARG A 348 -14.99 2.32 -19.12
N LEU A 349 -15.91 2.08 -18.18
CA LEU A 349 -16.10 2.92 -17.00
C LEU A 349 -14.85 2.92 -16.10
N MET A 350 -14.24 1.75 -15.85
CA MET A 350 -13.00 1.63 -15.08
C MET A 350 -11.83 2.36 -15.76
N ALA A 351 -11.61 2.14 -17.06
CA ALA A 351 -10.53 2.80 -17.79
C ALA A 351 -10.68 4.33 -17.81
N ARG A 352 -11.91 4.84 -17.95
CA ARG A 352 -12.20 6.27 -17.86
C ARG A 352 -11.97 6.83 -16.46
N HIS A 353 -12.25 6.04 -15.42
CA HIS A 353 -12.03 6.43 -14.03
C HIS A 353 -10.54 6.46 -13.67
N GLU A 354 -9.77 5.47 -14.15
CA GLU A 354 -8.31 5.42 -14.01
C GLU A 354 -7.61 6.58 -14.74
N SER A 355 -8.06 6.93 -15.95
CA SER A 355 -7.50 8.08 -16.68
C SER A 355 -7.80 9.42 -15.99
N MET A 356 -8.98 9.57 -15.37
CA MET A 356 -9.30 10.74 -14.54
C MET A 356 -8.39 10.83 -13.30
N LEU A 357 -8.12 9.72 -12.62
CA LEU A 357 -7.18 9.69 -11.49
C LEU A 357 -5.78 10.10 -11.93
N ALA A 358 -5.27 9.53 -13.01
CA ALA A 358 -3.96 9.86 -13.55
C ALA A 358 -3.85 11.35 -13.91
N THR A 359 -4.90 11.92 -14.50
CA THR A 359 -4.96 13.35 -14.83
C THR A 359 -5.00 14.23 -13.57
N ALA A 360 -5.77 13.84 -12.55
CA ALA A 360 -5.85 14.56 -11.28
C ALA A 360 -4.52 14.54 -10.51
N LEU A 361 -3.86 13.37 -10.44
CA LEU A 361 -2.53 13.23 -9.83
C LEU A 361 -1.47 14.04 -10.57
N LYS A 362 -1.53 14.06 -11.91
CA LYS A 362 -0.63 14.90 -12.72
C LYS A 362 -0.82 16.38 -12.40
N ARG A 363 -2.07 16.87 -12.37
CA ARG A 363 -2.37 18.27 -12.00
C ARG A 363 -1.90 18.61 -10.57
N LEU A 364 -2.06 17.69 -9.63
CA LEU A 364 -1.56 17.87 -8.26
C LEU A 364 -0.02 17.97 -8.24
N SER A 365 0.67 17.15 -9.03
CA SER A 365 2.14 17.21 -9.14
C SER A 365 2.65 18.47 -9.84
N GLU A 366 1.91 19.00 -10.81
CA GLU A 366 2.21 20.25 -11.51
C GLU A 366 1.85 21.48 -10.67
N SER A 367 0.83 21.38 -9.81
CA SER A 367 0.48 22.35 -8.76
C SER A 367 1.46 22.25 -7.59
N ARG A 368 2.76 22.36 -7.89
CA ARG A 368 3.82 22.43 -6.90
C ARG A 368 3.52 23.63 -5.99
N PRO A 369 3.31 23.45 -4.68
CA PRO A 369 3.01 24.56 -3.80
C PRO A 369 4.18 25.55 -3.86
N SER A 370 3.85 26.83 -4.09
CA SER A 370 4.81 27.92 -4.18
C SER A 370 5.75 27.97 -2.97
N GLY A 371 5.31 27.44 -1.83
CA GLY A 371 6.11 27.32 -0.60
C GLY A 371 7.36 26.45 -0.74
N LEU A 372 7.39 25.45 -1.63
CA LEU A 372 8.57 24.61 -1.84
C LEU A 372 9.71 25.38 -2.49
N ASP A 373 9.40 26.13 -3.54
CA ASP A 373 10.39 26.92 -4.26
C ASP A 373 10.72 28.21 -3.50
N ASN A 374 9.73 28.83 -2.84
CA ASN A 374 9.93 30.05 -2.05
C ASN A 374 10.82 29.82 -0.82
N GLY A 375 10.65 28.72 -0.09
CA GLY A 375 11.47 28.43 1.10
C GLY A 375 12.94 28.20 0.75
N ASN A 376 13.18 27.48 -0.36
CA ASN A 376 14.54 27.22 -0.83
C ASN A 376 15.20 28.48 -1.40
N PHE A 377 14.46 29.27 -2.18
CA PHE A 377 14.94 30.54 -2.73
C PHE A 377 15.25 31.56 -1.63
N ALA A 378 14.36 31.73 -0.65
CA ALA A 378 14.56 32.64 0.47
C ALA A 378 15.75 32.23 1.36
N PHE A 379 16.00 30.92 1.51
CA PHE A 379 17.20 30.43 2.19
C PHE A 379 18.47 30.81 1.41
N HIS A 380 18.52 30.51 0.11
CA HIS A 380 19.69 30.81 -0.72
C HIS A 380 20.01 32.31 -0.78
N GLU A 381 19.01 33.17 -0.97
CA GLU A 381 19.19 34.62 -0.99
C GLU A 381 19.75 35.14 0.35
N LYS A 382 19.30 34.55 1.47
CA LYS A 382 19.75 34.94 2.80
C LYS A 382 21.12 34.39 3.16
N ASP A 383 21.46 33.19 2.71
CA ASP A 383 22.77 32.57 2.86
C ASP A 383 23.83 33.38 2.09
N GLU A 384 23.55 33.74 0.84
CA GLU A 384 24.45 34.58 0.03
C GLU A 384 24.65 35.97 0.64
N LYS A 385 23.56 36.61 1.11
CA LYS A 385 23.65 37.89 1.82
C LYS A 385 24.40 37.77 3.14
N GLY A 386 24.16 36.70 3.90
CA GLY A 386 24.85 36.48 5.16
C GLY A 386 26.33 36.17 4.99
N GLU A 387 26.70 35.45 3.93
CA GLU A 387 28.10 35.17 3.59
C GLU A 387 28.84 36.46 3.21
N THR A 388 28.22 37.32 2.41
CA THR A 388 28.80 38.63 2.06
C THR A 388 28.95 39.54 3.28
N ASP A 389 27.96 39.60 4.16
CA ASP A 389 28.03 40.34 5.42
C ASP A 389 29.14 39.77 6.35
N GLN A 390 29.28 38.45 6.43
CA GLN A 390 30.34 37.79 7.19
C GLN A 390 31.72 38.14 6.64
N GLN A 391 31.91 38.05 5.32
CA GLN A 391 33.16 38.39 4.66
C GLN A 391 33.54 39.86 4.88
N ALA A 392 32.56 40.77 4.83
CA ALA A 392 32.78 42.18 5.13
C ALA A 392 33.26 42.42 6.57
N LEU A 393 32.61 41.78 7.56
CA LEU A 393 33.02 41.86 8.97
C LEU A 393 34.42 41.28 9.21
N GLN A 394 34.73 40.12 8.61
CA GLN A 394 36.05 39.52 8.72
C GLN A 394 37.13 40.39 8.09
N THR A 395 36.85 40.98 6.92
CA THR A 395 37.77 41.89 6.24
C THR A 395 38.05 43.13 7.10
N GLU A 396 37.03 43.69 7.77
CA GLU A 396 37.23 44.84 8.66
C GLU A 396 38.07 44.48 9.90
N VAL A 397 37.85 43.31 10.51
CA VAL A 397 38.67 42.82 11.62
C VAL A 397 40.13 42.64 11.19
N ILE A 398 40.36 42.04 10.02
CA ILE A 398 41.71 41.84 9.46
C ILE A 398 42.35 43.19 9.15
N ARG A 399 41.64 44.11 8.50
CA ARG A 399 42.13 45.45 8.16
C ARG A 399 42.57 46.23 9.41
N ARG A 400 41.78 46.21 10.47
CA ARG A 400 42.13 46.85 11.75
C ARG A 400 43.32 46.16 12.40
N PHE A 401 43.35 44.83 12.41
CA PHE A 401 44.50 44.08 12.91
C PHE A 401 45.78 44.42 12.14
N ASP A 402 45.75 44.45 10.81
CA ASP A 402 46.88 44.77 9.95
C ASP A 402 47.42 46.20 10.21
N GLN A 403 46.53 47.14 10.51
CA GLN A 403 46.91 48.50 10.91
C GLN A 403 47.61 48.50 12.27
N GLU A 404 47.00 47.89 13.29
CA GLU A 404 47.53 47.87 14.66
C GLU A 404 48.84 47.06 14.77
N ILE A 405 48.95 45.92 14.08
CA ILE A 405 50.19 45.15 14.04
C ILE A 405 51.27 45.88 13.24
N GLY A 406 50.90 46.59 12.18
CA GLY A 406 51.81 47.44 11.41
C GLY A 406 52.48 48.52 12.26
N ASP A 407 51.71 49.14 13.17
CA ASP A 407 52.24 50.11 14.13
C ASP A 407 53.24 49.46 15.10
N VAL A 408 52.92 48.28 15.65
CA VAL A 408 53.84 47.52 16.53
C VAL A 408 55.11 47.12 15.78
N CYS A 409 55.00 46.65 14.54
CA CYS A 409 56.15 46.30 13.70
C CYS A 409 57.02 47.52 13.40
N SER A 410 56.42 48.69 13.17
CA SER A 410 57.12 49.94 12.94
C SER A 410 57.88 50.39 14.18
N ASP A 411 57.21 50.36 15.35
CA ASP A 411 57.83 50.68 16.64
C ASP A 411 58.98 49.72 16.97
N TRP A 412 58.82 48.42 16.72
CA TRP A 412 59.88 47.41 16.88
C TRP A 412 61.09 47.75 16.02
N ASN A 413 60.89 47.93 14.72
CA ASN A 413 61.95 48.19 13.75
C ASN A 413 62.59 49.58 13.92
N ARG A 414 61.95 50.50 14.65
CA ARG A 414 62.52 51.81 15.01
C ARG A 414 63.29 51.77 16.33
N LEU A 415 62.68 51.26 17.40
CA LEU A 415 63.21 51.37 18.76
C LEU A 415 64.30 50.34 19.05
N ILE A 416 64.13 49.08 18.64
CA ILE A 416 65.10 48.02 18.93
C ILE A 416 66.46 48.30 18.28
N PRO A 417 66.53 48.67 16.97
CA PRO A 417 67.81 49.05 16.37
C PRO A 417 68.41 50.31 16.98
N ALA A 418 67.61 51.29 17.42
CA ALA A 418 68.11 52.50 18.05
C ALA A 418 68.84 52.19 19.37
N TRP A 419 68.22 51.41 20.26
CA TRP A 419 68.84 50.93 21.50
C TRP A 419 70.11 50.12 21.23
N CYS A 420 70.07 49.23 20.22
CA CYS A 420 71.24 48.45 19.83
C CYS A 420 72.34 49.31 19.20
N SER A 421 71.99 50.40 18.51
CA SER A 421 72.95 51.31 17.90
C SER A 421 73.82 51.97 18.97
N ASP A 422 73.21 52.47 20.05
CA ASP A 422 73.95 53.09 21.17
C ASP A 422 74.97 52.12 21.78
N LEU A 423 74.56 50.87 22.03
CA LEU A 423 75.43 49.81 22.56
C LEU A 423 76.53 49.43 21.56
N ASN A 424 76.21 49.31 20.27
CA ASN A 424 77.18 48.98 19.23
C ASN A 424 78.19 50.11 18.98
N THR A 425 77.76 51.38 19.04
CA THR A 425 78.66 52.53 18.95
C THR A 425 79.65 52.55 20.11
N SER A 426 79.17 52.30 21.34
CA SER A 426 80.04 52.15 22.51
C SER A 426 81.00 50.99 22.34
N ARG A 427 80.52 49.84 21.86
CA ARG A 427 81.36 48.66 21.60
C ARG A 427 82.46 48.95 20.59
N GLU A 428 82.16 49.60 19.48
CA GLU A 428 83.16 49.89 18.46
C GLU A 428 84.19 50.91 18.96
N ALA A 429 83.77 51.88 19.78
CA ALA A 429 84.68 52.83 20.43
C ALA A 429 85.66 52.11 21.39
N VAL A 430 85.16 51.17 22.20
CA VAL A 430 86.00 50.33 23.08
C VAL A 430 86.92 49.43 22.27
N ARG A 431 86.43 48.81 21.19
CA ARG A 431 87.25 47.97 20.32
C ARG A 431 88.40 48.73 19.67
N GLN A 432 88.19 49.98 19.27
CA GLN A 432 89.25 50.85 18.74
C GLN A 432 90.29 51.18 19.82
N MET A 433 89.82 51.43 21.05
CA MET A 433 90.68 51.62 22.22
C MET A 433 91.55 50.38 22.47
N GLU A 434 90.96 49.19 22.56
CA GLU A 434 91.67 47.91 22.76
C GLU A 434 92.68 47.59 21.62
N GLN A 435 92.32 47.87 20.36
CA GLN A 435 93.19 47.63 19.20
C GLN A 435 94.46 48.48 19.19
N THR A 436 94.48 49.58 19.94
CA THR A 436 95.65 50.45 20.07
C THR A 436 96.84 49.74 20.73
N TRP A 437 96.61 48.59 21.39
CA TRP A 437 97.62 47.83 22.15
C TRP A 437 98.27 46.64 21.43
N ASN A 438 97.90 46.32 20.19
CA ASN A 438 98.58 45.26 19.43
C ASN A 438 100.05 45.66 19.14
N THR A 439 100.98 44.71 19.08
CA THR A 439 102.43 44.95 18.96
C THR A 439 102.82 45.81 17.74
N ALA A 440 101.96 45.84 16.71
CA ALA A 440 102.11 46.69 15.53
C ALA A 440 101.54 48.13 15.70
N SER A 441 100.60 48.36 16.63
CA SER A 441 99.95 49.65 16.87
C SER A 441 100.60 50.49 17.97
N THR A 442 101.35 49.89 18.91
CA THR A 442 102.07 50.63 19.96
C THR A 442 103.17 51.55 19.44
N GLN A 443 103.71 51.28 18.24
CA GLN A 443 104.69 52.17 17.58
C GLN A 443 104.08 53.48 17.06
N GLY A 444 102.75 53.56 16.92
CA GLY A 444 102.02 54.74 16.46
C GLY A 444 101.07 55.31 17.51
N TRP A 445 101.19 54.88 18.78
CA TRP A 445 100.38 55.43 19.86
C TRP A 445 100.81 56.87 20.18
N GLU A 446 99.86 57.79 20.16
CA GLU A 446 100.05 59.17 20.60
C GLU A 446 99.30 59.41 21.91
N VAL A 447 99.96 60.11 22.83
CA VAL A 447 99.36 60.47 24.13
C VAL A 447 98.12 61.34 23.89
N PRO A 448 96.95 60.98 24.45
CA PRO A 448 95.77 61.82 24.36
C PRO A 448 96.02 63.20 24.95
N LEU A 449 95.78 64.28 24.19
CA LEU A 449 95.93 65.66 24.71
C LEU A 449 94.71 66.13 25.50
N SER A 450 93.56 65.50 25.26
CA SER A 450 92.28 65.80 25.90
C SER A 450 91.38 64.57 25.82
N GLY A 451 90.42 64.46 26.74
CA GLY A 451 89.50 63.32 26.79
C GLY A 451 89.24 62.86 28.21
N GLU A 452 88.20 62.04 28.34
CA GLU A 452 87.83 61.36 29.56
C GLU A 452 88.47 59.96 29.55
N PRO A 453 89.36 59.63 30.52
CA PRO A 453 89.95 58.31 30.63
C PRO A 453 88.88 57.22 30.73
N ALA A 454 89.07 56.13 30.01
CA ALA A 454 88.17 54.99 29.98
C ALA A 454 88.95 53.67 29.97
N GLY A 455 88.41 52.65 30.64
CA GLY A 455 88.94 51.29 30.63
C GLY A 455 87.81 50.26 30.72
N CYS A 456 87.84 49.29 29.83
CA CYS A 456 87.00 48.10 29.84
C CYS A 456 87.48 47.14 30.93
N PHE A 457 86.56 46.62 31.73
CA PHE A 457 86.89 45.68 32.80
C PHE A 457 86.14 44.34 32.68
N ALA A 458 85.09 44.29 31.86
CA ALA A 458 84.33 43.08 31.58
C ALA A 458 83.55 43.23 30.27
N GLN A 459 83.05 42.11 29.74
CA GLN A 459 82.13 42.11 28.60
C GLN A 459 80.96 41.17 28.88
N ILE A 460 79.74 41.68 28.70
CA ILE A 460 78.53 40.86 28.77
C ILE A 460 78.19 40.36 27.36
N THR A 461 77.95 39.06 27.22
CA THR A 461 77.46 38.45 25.97
C THR A 461 76.03 37.98 26.19
N ILE A 462 75.11 38.48 25.37
CA ILE A 462 73.67 38.27 25.51
C ILE A 462 73.15 37.47 24.33
N ASP A 463 72.58 36.29 24.58
CA ASP A 463 71.78 35.56 23.60
C ASP A 463 70.36 36.15 23.55
N TRP A 464 69.89 36.52 22.36
CA TRP A 464 68.57 37.11 22.17
C TRP A 464 67.43 36.23 22.71
N LYS A 465 67.56 34.90 22.64
CA LYS A 465 66.53 33.96 23.10
C LYS A 465 66.39 33.93 24.61
N GLU A 466 67.51 34.06 25.33
CA GLU A 466 67.52 34.09 26.80
C GLU A 466 67.14 35.47 27.34
N PHE A 467 67.51 36.53 26.60
CA PHE A 467 67.33 37.91 27.03
C PHE A 467 65.88 38.38 27.03
N ALA A 468 65.10 37.97 26.01
CA ALA A 468 63.70 38.32 25.87
C ALA A 468 62.92 37.13 25.27
N PRO A 469 62.30 36.27 26.11
CA PRO A 469 61.59 35.06 25.64
C PRO A 469 60.33 35.39 24.83
N SER A 470 59.86 36.64 24.87
CA SER A 470 58.85 37.18 23.96
C SER A 470 59.47 37.54 22.60
N VAL A 471 60.11 36.56 21.96
CA VAL A 471 60.55 36.71 20.57
C VAL A 471 59.30 36.90 19.70
N PRO A 472 59.30 37.90 18.80
CA PRO A 472 58.17 38.14 17.92
C PRO A 472 57.81 36.91 17.08
N THR A 473 56.52 36.72 16.84
CA THR A 473 56.03 35.64 15.98
C THR A 473 56.01 36.08 14.51
N ASP A 474 55.78 37.37 14.27
CA ASP A 474 55.78 37.99 12.95
C ASP A 474 57.19 38.09 12.36
N SER A 475 57.36 37.59 11.14
CA SER A 475 58.64 37.60 10.42
C SER A 475 59.12 39.00 10.02
N SER A 476 58.25 40.00 10.07
CA SER A 476 58.59 41.40 9.79
C SER A 476 59.29 42.11 10.95
N MET A 477 59.19 41.58 12.17
CA MET A 477 59.91 42.08 13.36
C MET A 477 61.29 41.43 13.44
N HIS A 478 62.25 42.03 12.75
CA HIS A 478 63.59 41.46 12.66
C HIS A 478 64.38 41.74 13.94
N LEU A 479 65.10 40.72 14.43
CA LEU A 479 66.14 40.94 15.43
C LEU A 479 67.35 41.62 14.77
N PRO A 480 68.12 42.43 15.53
CA PRO A 480 69.39 42.98 15.06
C PRO A 480 70.33 41.89 14.53
N LYS A 481 71.12 42.22 13.50
CA LYS A 481 72.06 41.26 12.89
C LYS A 481 73.09 40.77 13.91
N GLY A 482 73.18 39.45 14.07
CA GLY A 482 74.15 38.77 14.94
C GLY A 482 73.45 37.83 15.94
N ALA A 483 74.07 36.67 16.20
CA ALA A 483 73.50 35.68 17.11
C ALA A 483 73.45 36.16 18.58
N CYS A 484 74.39 37.04 18.97
CA CYS A 484 74.49 37.59 20.32
C CYS A 484 74.84 39.07 20.29
N LEU A 485 74.38 39.81 21.30
CA LEU A 485 74.81 41.18 21.58
C LEU A 485 75.98 41.16 22.57
N GLN A 486 77.06 41.86 22.23
CA GLN A 486 78.22 42.00 23.11
C GLN A 486 78.25 43.43 23.64
N VAL A 487 78.29 43.59 24.96
CA VAL A 487 78.27 44.90 25.61
C VAL A 487 79.48 45.01 26.54
N PRO A 488 80.46 45.88 26.23
CA PRO A 488 81.59 46.11 27.11
C PRO A 488 81.15 46.92 28.34
N MET A 489 81.67 46.53 29.50
CA MET A 489 81.50 47.23 30.76
C MET A 489 82.71 48.13 30.97
N VAL A 490 82.47 49.44 30.88
CA VAL A 490 83.53 50.44 30.87
C VAL A 490 83.46 51.28 32.13
N PHE A 491 84.61 51.41 32.77
CA PHE A 491 84.86 52.43 33.79
C PHE A 491 85.37 53.70 33.10
N LYS A 492 84.71 54.84 33.33
CA LYS A 492 85.00 56.10 32.65
C LYS A 492 85.06 57.25 33.65
N MET A 493 86.14 58.02 33.66
CA MET A 493 86.30 59.17 34.55
C MET A 493 85.73 60.44 33.89
N PRO A 494 85.05 61.34 34.63
CA PRO A 494 84.82 61.33 36.07
C PRO A 494 83.52 60.61 36.49
N LEU A 495 82.69 60.19 35.53
CA LEU A 495 81.32 59.69 35.71
C LEU A 495 81.23 58.17 36.03
N GLY A 496 82.32 57.57 36.51
CA GLY A 496 82.48 56.12 36.68
C GLY A 496 82.05 55.66 38.07
N GLU A 497 81.21 54.63 38.11
CA GLU A 497 80.82 53.96 39.36
C GLU A 497 81.98 53.12 39.91
N SER A 498 82.07 52.97 41.23
CA SER A 498 83.04 52.05 41.85
C SER A 498 82.79 50.61 41.37
N VAL A 499 83.83 49.95 40.88
CA VAL A 499 83.75 48.55 40.42
C VAL A 499 84.12 47.63 41.57
N LEU A 500 83.20 46.73 41.93
CA LEU A 500 83.42 45.66 42.89
C LEU A 500 83.49 44.32 42.14
N PHE A 501 84.59 43.59 42.33
CA PHE A 501 84.71 42.21 41.91
C PHE A 501 84.48 41.30 43.11
N GLU A 502 83.49 40.40 43.00
CA GLU A 502 83.14 39.44 44.05
C GLU A 502 83.38 38.00 43.55
N SER A 503 84.02 37.19 44.37
CA SER A 503 84.31 35.77 44.09
C SER A 503 84.25 34.93 45.35
N GLU A 504 83.91 33.65 45.22
CA GLU A 504 83.98 32.69 46.33
C GLU A 504 85.44 32.33 46.62
N GLY A 505 85.99 32.86 47.71
CA GLY A 505 87.37 32.59 48.15
C GLY A 505 88.41 33.56 47.57
N PRO A 506 89.70 33.18 47.52
CA PRO A 506 90.76 34.03 46.99
C PRO A 506 90.46 34.48 45.55
N ALA A 507 90.77 35.74 45.24
CA ALA A 507 90.51 36.33 43.94
C ALA A 507 91.14 35.47 42.82
N PRO A 508 90.33 34.97 41.87
CA PRO A 508 90.84 34.30 40.68
C PRO A 508 91.82 35.18 39.90
N GLU A 509 92.79 34.57 39.24
CA GLU A 509 93.79 35.26 38.43
C GLU A 509 93.13 36.18 37.38
N GLN A 510 92.01 35.76 36.80
CA GLN A 510 91.25 36.54 35.81
C GLN A 510 90.74 37.90 36.36
N ILE A 511 90.39 37.97 37.65
CA ILE A 511 89.95 39.23 38.26
C ILE A 511 91.14 40.17 38.41
N ILE A 512 92.28 39.65 38.85
CA ILE A 512 93.51 40.43 38.99
C ILE A 512 94.00 40.91 37.61
N GLU A 513 93.93 40.06 36.59
CA GLU A 513 94.22 40.43 35.21
C GLU A 513 93.28 41.54 34.72
N ALA A 514 91.98 41.43 34.96
CA ALA A 514 91.01 42.47 34.59
C ALA A 514 91.31 43.81 35.25
N ILE A 515 91.62 43.83 36.56
CA ILE A 515 91.97 45.08 37.28
C ILE A 515 93.25 45.70 36.69
N ASN A 516 94.29 44.91 36.47
CA ASN A 516 95.54 45.40 35.87
C ASN A 516 95.31 45.90 34.43
N HIS A 517 94.54 45.18 33.64
CA HIS A 517 94.19 45.56 32.28
C HIS A 517 93.44 46.90 32.25
N THR A 518 92.41 47.07 33.08
CA THR A 518 91.66 48.33 33.19
C THR A 518 92.56 49.48 33.66
N ALA A 519 93.48 49.26 34.61
CA ALA A 519 94.43 50.28 35.03
C ALA A 519 95.34 50.74 33.89
N LEU A 520 95.82 49.81 33.06
CA LEU A 520 96.61 50.12 31.86
C LEU A 520 95.77 50.87 30.82
N GLU A 521 94.54 50.45 30.54
CA GLU A 521 93.68 51.16 29.59
C GLU A 521 93.36 52.60 30.04
N LEU A 522 93.13 52.81 31.35
CA LEU A 522 92.94 54.14 31.91
C LEU A 522 94.17 55.03 31.74
N LEU A 523 95.38 54.48 31.83
CA LEU A 523 96.62 55.22 31.55
C LEU A 523 96.73 55.63 30.09
N LEU A 524 96.37 54.73 29.18
CA LEU A 524 96.51 54.94 27.74
C LEU A 524 95.51 55.95 27.19
N THR A 525 94.34 56.04 27.82
CA THR A 525 93.27 56.96 27.44
C THR A 525 93.33 58.29 28.19
N ALA A 526 94.13 58.36 29.26
CA ALA A 526 94.28 59.59 30.02
C ALA A 526 95.26 60.58 29.38
N PRO A 527 94.96 61.89 29.48
CA PRO A 527 95.97 62.90 29.25
C PRO A 527 97.12 62.78 30.25
N ALA A 528 98.34 63.05 29.77
CA ALA A 528 99.53 63.01 30.61
C ALA A 528 99.35 63.83 31.91
N GLY A 529 99.72 63.24 33.05
CA GLY A 529 99.63 63.87 34.37
C GLY A 529 98.22 63.92 34.99
N ARG A 530 97.18 63.37 34.35
CA ARG A 530 95.80 63.39 34.88
C ARG A 530 95.38 62.15 35.67
N MET A 531 96.24 61.14 35.80
CA MET A 531 95.94 59.90 36.51
C MET A 531 96.99 59.59 37.58
N ARG A 532 96.52 59.16 38.75
CA ARG A 532 97.34 58.61 39.83
C ARG A 532 96.66 57.39 40.41
N PHE A 533 97.38 56.29 40.57
CA PHE A 533 96.91 55.08 41.21
C PHE A 533 97.39 54.98 42.66
N THR A 534 96.52 54.45 43.51
CA THR A 534 96.90 53.94 44.83
C THR A 534 96.57 52.46 44.84
N LEU A 535 97.61 51.62 44.81
CA LEU A 535 97.48 50.17 44.68
C LEU A 535 97.67 49.51 46.05
N ILE A 536 96.64 48.81 46.54
CA ILE A 536 96.62 48.18 47.86
C ILE A 536 96.46 46.67 47.67
N ASP A 537 97.42 45.88 48.15
CA ASP A 537 97.43 44.41 48.02
C ASP A 537 97.80 43.74 49.36
N PRO A 538 96.86 43.66 50.32
CA PRO A 538 97.14 43.17 51.67
C PRO A 538 97.33 41.64 51.71
N VAL A 539 96.86 40.91 50.69
CA VAL A 539 96.89 39.44 50.63
C VAL A 539 97.97 38.92 49.69
N GLY A 540 98.08 39.47 48.47
CA GLY A 540 99.07 39.06 47.48
C GLY A 540 100.49 39.58 47.75
N LEU A 541 100.67 40.38 48.81
CA LEU A 541 101.94 40.96 49.23
C LEU A 541 102.63 41.77 48.11
N GLY A 542 101.83 42.36 47.22
CA GLY A 542 102.27 43.17 46.08
C GLY A 542 102.45 42.38 44.79
N LYS A 543 102.34 41.04 44.82
CA LYS A 543 102.47 40.20 43.62
C LYS A 543 101.40 40.53 42.59
N ASN A 544 100.18 40.87 43.02
CA ASN A 544 99.05 41.09 42.13
C ASN A 544 99.21 42.30 41.20
N PHE A 545 100.04 43.29 41.59
CA PHE A 545 100.28 44.51 40.81
C PHE A 545 101.76 44.70 40.44
N ALA A 546 102.61 43.68 40.63
CA ALA A 546 104.06 43.79 40.44
C ALA A 546 104.43 44.29 39.03
N GLY A 547 103.65 43.92 38.00
CA GLY A 547 103.86 44.39 36.62
C GLY A 547 103.71 45.91 36.44
N LEU A 548 102.90 46.58 37.28
CA LEU A 548 102.71 48.03 37.26
C LEU A 548 103.84 48.79 37.98
N MET A 549 104.67 48.12 38.78
CA MET A 549 105.78 48.77 39.50
C MET A 549 106.83 49.37 38.56
N HIS A 550 106.99 48.79 37.36
CA HIS A 550 107.87 49.36 36.33
C HIS A 550 107.49 50.78 35.92
N LEU A 551 106.27 51.23 36.21
CA LEU A 551 105.85 52.60 35.96
C LEU A 551 106.46 53.61 36.95
N ALA A 552 106.76 53.18 38.19
CA ALA A 552 107.43 54.04 39.17
C ALA A 552 108.87 54.39 38.77
N ASP A 553 109.54 53.51 38.03
CA ASP A 553 110.88 53.78 37.49
C ASP A 553 110.90 55.03 36.58
N TYR A 554 109.75 55.42 36.02
CA TYR A 554 109.60 56.61 35.17
C TYR A 554 109.02 57.81 35.92
N ASP A 555 107.95 57.60 36.71
CA ASP A 555 107.37 58.63 37.58
C ASP A 555 106.82 58.00 38.87
N ASP A 556 107.54 58.24 39.97
CA ASP A 556 107.17 57.79 41.32
C ASP A 556 105.77 58.25 41.76
N GLN A 557 105.26 59.36 41.21
CA GLN A 557 103.94 59.88 41.58
C GLN A 557 102.81 59.04 40.98
N LEU A 558 103.04 58.32 39.88
CA LEU A 558 101.98 57.62 39.13
C LEU A 558 101.32 56.49 39.94
N ILE A 559 102.12 55.72 40.69
CA ILE A 559 101.63 54.65 41.58
C ILE A 559 101.82 54.98 43.07
N ASN A 560 102.06 56.26 43.38
CA ASN A 560 102.24 56.76 44.73
C ASN A 560 103.36 56.00 45.51
N ARG A 561 104.55 55.91 44.88
CA ARG A 561 105.82 55.36 45.40
C ARG A 561 105.90 53.85 45.65
N ARG A 562 104.79 53.15 45.96
CA ARG A 562 104.80 51.70 46.25
C ARG A 562 103.41 51.07 46.17
N ILE A 563 103.37 49.75 46.06
CA ILE A 563 102.19 48.95 46.38
C ILE A 563 102.09 48.79 47.91
N TRP A 564 100.92 49.08 48.47
CA TRP A 564 100.69 49.08 49.91
C TRP A 564 100.22 47.70 50.38
N THR A 565 101.03 47.03 51.22
CA THR A 565 100.82 45.62 51.59
C THR A 565 100.67 45.40 53.10
N GLN A 566 101.33 46.21 53.93
CA GLN A 566 101.31 46.08 55.39
C GLN A 566 100.17 46.89 56.04
N PRO A 567 99.45 46.38 57.05
CA PRO A 567 98.30 47.07 57.65
C PRO A 567 98.55 48.52 58.08
N ASN A 568 99.64 48.76 58.82
CA ASN A 568 100.02 50.10 59.28
C ASN A 568 100.32 51.08 58.13
N GLN A 569 100.89 50.59 57.04
CA GLN A 569 101.17 51.38 55.85
C GLN A 569 99.87 51.72 55.13
N ILE A 570 98.94 50.77 55.03
CA ILE A 570 97.63 50.95 54.42
C ILE A 570 96.82 51.99 55.21
N GLU A 571 96.79 51.89 56.54
CA GLU A 571 96.14 52.88 57.41
C GLU A 571 96.67 54.30 57.16
N GLN A 572 97.99 54.47 57.10
CA GLN A 572 98.58 55.77 56.78
C GLN A 572 98.18 56.25 55.39
N CYS A 573 98.18 55.38 54.38
CA CYS A 573 97.78 55.73 53.03
C CYS A 573 96.32 56.18 52.95
N LEU A 574 95.41 55.51 53.66
CA LEU A 574 94.00 55.88 53.75
C LEU A 574 93.82 57.21 54.48
N PHE A 575 94.61 57.47 55.53
CA PHE A 575 94.63 58.76 56.21
C PHE A 575 95.07 59.90 55.26
N ASP A 576 96.19 59.71 54.56
CA ASP A 576 96.71 60.70 53.60
C ASP A 576 95.71 60.98 52.46
N LEU A 577 95.00 59.95 51.97
CA LEU A 577 93.95 60.10 50.98
C LEU A 577 92.75 60.88 51.54
N THR A 578 92.36 60.63 52.79
CA THR A 578 91.23 61.31 53.44
C THR A 578 91.55 62.78 53.67
N GLU A 579 92.75 63.10 54.15
CA GLU A 579 93.21 64.50 54.31
C GLU A 579 93.24 65.22 52.96
N HIS A 580 93.69 64.53 51.90
CA HIS A 580 93.65 65.10 50.55
C HIS A 580 92.22 65.39 50.08
N MET A 581 91.27 64.46 50.29
CA MET A 581 89.86 64.68 49.97
C MET A 581 89.27 65.88 50.74
N GLU A 582 89.57 65.99 52.04
CA GLU A 582 89.13 67.12 52.87
C GLU A 582 89.65 68.45 52.30
N LYS A 583 90.94 68.50 51.94
CA LYS A 583 91.54 69.67 51.31
C LYS A 583 90.84 70.02 49.99
N VAL A 584 90.52 69.03 49.16
CA VAL A 584 89.81 69.25 47.89
C VAL A 584 88.43 69.85 48.14
N THR A 585 87.65 69.26 49.06
CA THR A 585 86.30 69.73 49.38
C THR A 585 86.32 71.13 50.01
N GLN A 586 87.18 71.39 50.98
CA GLN A 586 87.21 72.65 51.72
C GLN A 586 87.91 73.78 50.95
N MET A 587 89.01 73.49 50.25
CA MET A 587 89.83 74.52 49.61
C MET A 587 89.52 74.73 48.14
N TYR A 588 89.21 73.69 47.37
CA TYR A 588 89.00 73.79 45.92
C TYR A 588 87.52 73.94 45.55
N LEU A 589 86.62 73.12 46.11
CA LEU A 589 85.20 73.18 45.74
C LEU A 589 84.49 74.39 46.37
N ARG A 590 84.79 74.75 47.63
CA ARG A 590 84.29 75.95 48.35
C ARG A 590 82.78 76.25 48.22
N ASN A 591 81.94 75.25 47.96
CA ASN A 591 80.53 75.39 47.59
C ASN A 591 80.28 76.24 46.31
N GLU A 592 81.31 76.46 45.48
CA GLU A 592 81.22 77.13 44.18
C GLU A 592 81.00 76.13 43.03
N TYR A 593 81.37 74.86 43.23
CA TYR A 593 81.20 73.76 42.27
C TYR A 593 80.58 72.55 42.97
N ASP A 594 79.66 71.85 42.28
CA ASP A 594 78.96 70.67 42.84
C ASP A 594 79.84 69.40 42.76
N THR A 595 80.80 69.36 41.82
CA THR A 595 81.69 68.22 41.64
C THR A 595 83.14 68.62 41.34
N LEU A 596 84.10 67.72 41.62
CA LEU A 596 85.51 67.89 41.24
C LEU A 596 85.70 67.95 39.71
N ALA A 597 84.78 67.36 38.96
CA ALA A 597 84.77 67.42 37.50
C ALA A 597 84.40 68.80 36.95
N GLU A 598 83.55 69.55 37.65
CA GLU A 598 83.16 70.91 37.25
C GLU A 598 84.25 71.95 37.59
N TYR A 599 84.99 71.72 38.68
CA TYR A 599 86.12 72.56 39.06
C TYR A 599 87.32 72.43 38.10
N ASN A 600 87.58 71.20 37.61
CA ASN A 600 88.71 70.88 36.72
C ASN A 600 88.39 71.14 35.26
#